data_AF-A0A239AU37-F1
#
_entry.id   AF-A0A239AU37-F1
#
_cell.length_a   1.000
_cell.length_b   1.000
_cell.length_c   1.000
_cell.angle_alpha   90.00
_cell.angle_beta   90.00
_cell.angle_gamma   90.00
#
_symmetry.space_group_name_H-M   'P 1'
#
loop_
_entity.id
_entity.type
_entity.pdbx_description
1 polymer ?
#
loop_
_entity_poly.entity_id
_entity_poly.type
_entity_poly.pdbx_seq_one_letter_code
_entity_poly.pdbx_strand_id
1 'polypeptide(L)'
;MAVSVPIDHFTTDPLPLKEARAWLALVLKHPAFSAERRQKAGQLMAAASDARQVCRWAALALLESERWEDAILLREKAQVGRPAFPLCCY
;
A
#
# COMPACT_ATOMS: atom_id res chain seq x y z
N MET A 1 -14.29 -8.13 -0.16
CA MET A 1 -14.05 -8.25 -1.61
C MET A 1 -12.78 -7.46 -1.91
N ALA A 2 -11.63 -8.15 -2.06
CA ALA A 2 -10.39 -7.51 -2.49
C ALA A 2 -10.52 -7.29 -4.01
N VAL A 3 -10.62 -6.03 -4.43
CA VAL A 3 -10.65 -5.70 -5.86
C VAL A 3 -9.21 -5.76 -6.35
N SER A 4 -8.77 -6.94 -6.80
CA SER A 4 -7.53 -7.07 -7.57
C SER A 4 -7.75 -6.43 -8.93
N VAL A 5 -7.62 -5.11 -9.01
CA VAL A 5 -7.46 -4.45 -10.30
C VAL A 5 -6.07 -4.84 -10.79
N PRO A 6 -5.93 -5.46 -11.97
CA PRO A 6 -4.61 -5.77 -12.51
C PRO A 6 -3.82 -4.48 -12.62
N ILE A 7 -2.61 -4.47 -12.06
CA ILE A 7 -1.70 -3.32 -12.12
C ILE A 7 -1.46 -2.88 -13.59
N ASP A 8 -1.54 -3.84 -14.52
CA ASP A 8 -1.45 -3.63 -15.97
C ASP A 8 -2.60 -2.81 -16.58
N HIS A 9 -3.74 -2.70 -15.89
CA HIS A 9 -4.89 -1.97 -16.42
C HIS A 9 -4.61 -0.46 -16.51
N PHE A 10 -3.89 0.09 -15.52
CA PHE A 10 -3.60 1.53 -15.45
C PHE A 10 -2.32 1.96 -16.17
N THR A 11 -1.49 1.01 -16.60
CA THR A 11 -0.31 1.28 -17.44
C THR A 11 -0.65 1.30 -18.92
N THR A 12 -1.68 0.55 -19.34
CA THR A 12 -2.13 0.45 -20.73
C THR A 12 -3.06 1.63 -21.09
N ASP A 13 -4.07 1.90 -20.25
CA ASP A 13 -4.95 3.05 -20.37
C ASP A 13 -4.93 3.85 -19.05
N PRO A 14 -4.17 4.96 -18.97
CA PRO A 14 -4.05 5.71 -17.73
C PRO A 14 -5.36 6.41 -17.36
N LEU A 15 -5.69 6.39 -16.08
CA LEU A 15 -6.76 7.22 -15.52
C LEU A 15 -6.50 8.70 -15.84
N PRO A 16 -7.55 9.52 -15.94
CA PRO A 16 -7.41 10.97 -15.95
C PRO A 16 -6.56 11.44 -14.76
N LEU A 17 -5.71 12.46 -14.95
CA LEU A 17 -4.74 12.92 -13.94
C LEU A 17 -5.37 13.19 -12.57
N LYS A 18 -6.60 13.74 -12.55
CA LYS A 18 -7.36 14.00 -11.32
C LYS A 18 -7.69 12.71 -10.56
N GLU A 19 -8.10 11.67 -11.28
CA GLU A 19 -8.43 10.36 -10.72
C GLU A 19 -7.18 9.61 -10.29
N ALA A 20 -6.12 9.65 -11.10
CA ALA A 20 -4.82 9.09 -10.75
C ALA A 20 -4.27 9.69 -9.44
N ARG A 21 -4.40 11.02 -9.26
CA ARG A 21 -4.02 11.71 -8.02
C ARG A 21 -4.90 11.29 -6.84
N ALA A 22 -6.21 11.19 -7.04
CA ALA A 22 -7.13 10.74 -5.99
C ALA A 22 -6.82 9.30 -5.56
N TRP A 23 -6.51 8.42 -6.51
CA TRP A 23 -6.14 7.05 -6.25
C TRP A 23 -4.81 6.96 -5.48
N LEU A 24 -3.77 7.67 -5.91
CA LEU A 24 -2.50 7.73 -5.18
C LEU A 24 -2.68 8.28 -3.76
N ALA A 25 -3.49 9.33 -3.58
CA ALA A 25 -3.81 9.87 -2.26
C ALA A 25 -4.52 8.85 -1.36
N LEU A 26 -5.35 7.98 -1.92
CA LEU A 26 -6.02 6.91 -1.18
C LEU A 26 -5.02 5.84 -0.72
N VAL A 27 -4.13 5.38 -1.61
CA VAL A 27 -3.09 4.39 -1.29
C VAL A 27 -2.15 4.93 -0.21
N LEU A 28 -1.76 6.20 -0.29
CA LEU A 28 -0.86 6.83 0.68
C LEU A 28 -1.46 6.99 2.08
N LYS A 29 -2.78 6.85 2.28
CA LYS A 29 -3.39 6.83 3.63
C LYS A 29 -3.04 5.56 4.40
N HIS A 30 -2.54 4.53 3.74
CA HIS A 30 -2.15 3.27 4.36
C HIS A 30 -1.07 3.47 5.46
N PRO A 31 -1.14 2.75 6.60
CA PRO A 31 -0.19 2.89 7.71
C PRO A 31 1.27 2.57 7.34
N ALA A 32 1.50 1.81 6.27
CA ALA A 32 2.85 1.59 5.72
C ALA A 32 3.58 2.90 5.36
N PHE A 33 2.84 3.99 5.09
CA PHE A 33 3.41 5.28 4.74
C PHE A 33 3.37 6.26 5.91
N SER A 34 4.54 6.75 6.33
CA SER A 34 4.65 7.81 7.34
C SER A 34 4.10 9.15 6.85
N ALA A 35 3.78 10.05 7.79
CA ALA A 35 3.31 11.40 7.48
C ALA A 35 4.28 12.18 6.57
N GLU A 36 5.59 12.06 6.80
CA GLU A 36 6.62 12.68 5.96
C GLU A 36 6.59 12.15 4.52
N ARG A 37 6.46 10.83 4.33
CA ARG A 37 6.36 10.24 2.98
C ARG A 37 5.09 10.68 2.28
N ARG A 38 3.96 10.80 3.00
CA ARG A 38 2.69 11.33 2.47
C ARG A 38 2.84 12.78 2.03
N GLN A 39 3.50 13.62 2.84
CA GLN A 39 3.72 15.03 2.51
C GLN A 39 4.61 15.17 1.28
N LYS A 40 5.73 14.44 1.22
CA LYS A 40 6.63 14.45 0.06
C LYS A 40 5.93 13.96 -1.21
N ALA A 41 5.14 12.89 -1.11
CA ALA A 41 4.35 12.39 -2.24
C ALA A 41 3.29 13.41 -2.68
N GLY A 42 2.65 14.13 -1.75
CA GLY A 42 1.72 15.22 -2.07
C GLY A 42 2.36 16.35 -2.87
N GLN A 43 3.59 16.75 -2.52
CA GLN A 43 4.35 17.74 -3.28
C GLN A 43 4.69 17.26 -4.70
N LEU A 44 5.12 16.00 -4.83
CA LEU A 44 5.43 15.39 -6.13
C LEU A 44 4.18 15.24 -7.00
N MET A 45 3.04 14.88 -6.40
CA MET A 45 1.74 14.80 -7.09
C MET A 45 1.27 16.14 -7.64
N ALA A 46 1.49 17.23 -6.88
CA ALA A 46 1.12 18.58 -7.30
C ALA A 46 1.96 19.05 -8.49
N ALA A 47 3.25 18.67 -8.53
CA ALA A 47 4.17 19.01 -9.63
C ALA A 47 4.03 18.10 -10.86
N ALA A 48 3.48 16.89 -10.72
CA ALA A 48 3.36 15.94 -11.82
C ALA A 48 2.19 16.28 -12.76
N SER A 49 2.48 16.40 -14.06
CA SER A 49 1.47 16.62 -15.12
C SER A 49 1.13 15.36 -15.90
N ASP A 50 1.92 14.29 -15.78
CA ASP A 50 1.72 13.03 -16.47
C ASP A 50 0.89 12.05 -15.63
N ALA A 51 -0.31 11.73 -16.10
CA ALA A 51 -1.20 10.78 -15.45
C ALA A 51 -0.62 9.36 -15.40
N ARG A 52 0.14 8.94 -16.42
CA ARG A 52 0.78 7.61 -16.46
C ARG A 52 1.82 7.47 -15.37
N GLN A 53 2.56 8.54 -15.10
CA GLN A 53 3.54 8.58 -14.02
C GLN A 53 2.86 8.47 -12.65
N VAL A 54 1.76 9.20 -12.44
CA VAL A 54 1.00 9.15 -11.18
C VAL A 54 0.37 7.76 -10.96
N CYS A 55 -0.19 7.14 -12.02
CA CYS A 55 -0.70 5.77 -11.96
C CYS A 55 0.41 4.77 -11.62
N ARG A 56 1.60 4.90 -12.21
CA ARG A 56 2.76 4.07 -11.87
C ARG A 56 3.18 4.22 -10.41
N TRP A 57 3.21 5.45 -9.88
CA TRP A 57 3.49 5.67 -8.47
C TRP A 57 2.45 5.04 -7.54
N ALA A 58 1.16 5.11 -7.90
CA ALA A 58 0.10 4.49 -7.13
C ALA A 58 0.20 2.96 -7.12
N ALA A 59 0.52 2.35 -8.26
CA ALA A 59 0.78 0.92 -8.34
C ALA A 59 1.98 0.49 -7.48
N LEU A 60 3.09 1.23 -7.54
CA LEU A 60 4.27 0.96 -6.70
C LEU A 60 3.96 1.11 -5.21
N ALA A 61 3.19 2.13 -4.83
CA ALA A 61 2.77 2.33 -3.45
C ALA A 61 1.84 1.19 -2.99
N LEU A 62 0.95 0.69 -3.85
CA LEU A 62 0.08 -0.44 -3.50
C LEU A 62 0.90 -1.71 -3.20
N LEU A 63 1.87 -2.02 -4.06
CA LEU A 63 2.80 -3.15 -3.83
C LEU A 63 3.61 -2.98 -2.54
N GLU A 64 4.01 -1.76 -2.21
CA GLU A 64 4.72 -1.50 -0.95
C GLU A 64 3.82 -1.70 0.27
N SER A 65 2.54 -1.32 0.20
CA SER A 65 1.57 -1.61 1.27
C SER A 65 1.35 -3.10 1.47
N GLU A 66 1.18 -3.87 0.38
CA GLU A 66 1.02 -5.33 0.45
C GLU A 66 2.22 -5.99 1.12
N ARG A 67 3.44 -5.60 0.74
CA ARG A 67 4.67 -6.11 1.35
C ARG A 67 4.79 -5.78 2.84
N TRP A 68 4.28 -4.63 3.26
CA TRP A 68 4.26 -4.23 4.67
C TRP A 68 3.26 -5.09 5.45
N GLU A 69 2.08 -5.35 4.90
CA GLU A 69 1.08 -6.25 5.50
C GLU A 69 1.64 -7.67 5.67
N ASP A 70 2.28 -8.21 4.63
CA ASP A 70 2.94 -9.52 4.68
C ASP A 70 4.03 -9.57 5.77
N ALA A 71 4.83 -8.51 5.90
CA ALA A 71 5.85 -8.43 6.94
C ALA A 71 5.26 -8.40 8.36
N ILE A 72 4.11 -7.74 8.54
CA ILE A 72 3.39 -7.77 9.82
C ILE A 72 2.83 -9.16 10.10
N LEU A 73 2.18 -9.79 9.13
CA LEU A 73 1.63 -11.13 9.28
C LEU A 73 2.72 -12.16 9.64
N LEU A 74 3.90 -12.04 9.02
CA LEU A 74 5.06 -12.88 9.36
C LEU A 74 5.55 -12.64 10.79
N ARG A 75 5.58 -11.38 11.24
CA ARG A 75 5.97 -11.01 12.61
C ARG A 75 4.97 -11.52 13.64
N GLU A 76 3.68 -11.38 13.37
CA GLU A 76 2.60 -11.90 14.24
C GLU A 76 2.70 -13.42 14.35
N LYS A 77 2.86 -14.14 13.23
CA LYS A 77 3.07 -15.60 13.21
C LYS A 77 4.29 -16.02 14.01
N ALA A 78 5.40 -15.27 13.92
CA ALA A 78 6.61 -15.55 14.69
C ALA A 78 6.45 -15.28 16.20
N GLN A 79 5.50 -14.42 16.59
CA GLN A 79 5.20 -14.10 18.00
C GLN A 79 4.18 -15.05 18.63
N VAL A 80 3.52 -15.94 17.86
CA VAL A 80 2.73 -17.07 18.39
C VAL A 80 3.67 -18.15 18.91
N GLY A 81 4.42 -17.81 19.96
CA GLY A 81 5.47 -18.61 20.56
C GLY A 81 5.40 -18.64 22.08
N ARG A 82 4.21 -18.68 22.67
CA ARG A 82 3.97 -19.30 23.98
C ARG A 82 2.61 -19.98 23.97
N PRO A 83 2.51 -21.29 24.27
CA PRO A 83 1.22 -21.91 24.50
C PRO A 83 0.54 -21.17 25.67
N ALA A 84 -0.67 -20.66 25.44
CA ALA A 84 -1.49 -19.99 26.44
C ALA A 84 -2.11 -20.95 27.47
N PHE A 85 -1.83 -22.25 27.34
CA PHE A 85 -2.34 -23.26 28.26
C PHE A 85 -1.22 -23.71 29.19
N PRO A 86 -1.39 -23.63 30.53
CA PRO A 86 -0.55 -24.41 31.40
C PRO A 86 -0.76 -25.87 31.01
N LEU A 87 0.33 -26.56 30.66
CA LEU A 87 0.35 -28.01 30.63
C LEU A 87 0.07 -28.46 32.07
N CYS A 88 -1.20 -28.68 32.40
CA CYS A 88 -1.57 -29.36 33.63
C CYS A 88 -1.01 -30.77 33.54
N CYS A 89 0.12 -30.99 34.21
CA CYS A 89 0.64 -32.32 34.47
C CYS A 89 -0.42 -33.09 35.28
N TYR A 90 -0.96 -34.15 34.70
CA TYR A 90 -1.60 -35.25 35.43
C TYR A 90 -0.57 -36.36 35.63
#